data_AF-A0A962A8Q6-F1
#
_entry.id   AF-A0A962A8Q6-F1
#
_cell.length_a   1.000
_cell.length_b   1.000
_cell.length_c   1.000
_cell.angle_alpha   90.00
_cell.angle_beta   90.00
_cell.angle_gamma   90.00
#
_symmetry.space_group_name_H-M   'P 1'
#
loop_
_entity.id
_entity.type
_entity.pdbx_description
1 polymer ?
#
loop_
_entity_poly.entity_id
_entity_poly.type
_entity_poly.pdbx_seq_one_letter_code
_entity_poly.pdbx_strand_id
1 'polypeptide(L)'
;GAAIRHFYIARHRGSGDLWWTWALATAAAAAMVALSIFGAEKPQARAAAPKSAMDAIASVVAPRIGDVEDIVADRCVMCHARNPSWPGLAAAPKGVMLETRTQIAGHAKDIAAQAVWTRAMPPPGAHVPIGDDERRTIALWIASGAPAR
;
A
#
# COMPACT_ATOMS: atom_id res chain seq x y z
N GLY A 1 -12.15 -20.04 -6.67
CA GLY A 1 -13.60 -20.28 -6.83
C GLY A 1 -13.95 -21.01 -8.12
N ALA A 2 -13.56 -20.49 -9.28
CA ALA A 2 -13.97 -21.01 -10.60
C ALA A 2 -13.62 -22.51 -10.83
N ALA A 3 -12.38 -22.94 -10.52
CA ALA A 3 -11.96 -24.34 -10.70
C ALA A 3 -12.79 -25.34 -9.86
N ILE A 4 -13.05 -25.02 -8.59
CA ILE A 4 -13.88 -25.82 -7.69
C ILE A 4 -15.30 -25.94 -8.24
N ARG A 5 -15.90 -24.81 -8.65
CA ARG A 5 -17.25 -24.80 -9.22
C ARG A 5 -17.34 -25.64 -10.50
N HIS A 6 -16.35 -25.56 -11.38
CA HIS A 6 -16.33 -26.32 -12.63
C HIS A 6 -16.21 -27.84 -12.38
N PHE A 7 -15.35 -28.26 -11.45
CA PHE A 7 -15.21 -29.67 -11.04
C PHE A 7 -16.54 -30.26 -10.54
N TYR A 8 -17.19 -29.58 -9.60
CA TYR A 8 -18.43 -30.09 -9.01
C TYR A 8 -19.62 -30.03 -9.99
N ILE A 9 -19.70 -29.04 -10.87
CA ILE A 9 -20.74 -29.01 -11.92
C ILE A 9 -20.62 -30.22 -12.84
N ALA A 10 -19.41 -30.55 -13.29
CA ALA A 10 -19.20 -31.68 -14.20
C ALA A 10 -19.47 -33.03 -13.51
N ARG A 11 -19.05 -33.16 -12.24
CA ARG A 11 -19.31 -34.35 -11.42
C ARG A 11 -20.81 -34.58 -11.20
N HIS A 12 -21.57 -33.55 -10.82
CA HIS A 12 -23.01 -33.67 -10.57
C HIS A 12 -23.82 -33.89 -11.86
N ARG A 13 -23.29 -33.49 -13.02
CA ARG A 13 -23.92 -33.72 -14.33
C ARG A 13 -23.57 -35.07 -14.95
N GLY A 14 -22.83 -35.93 -14.24
CA GLY A 14 -22.45 -37.26 -14.71
C GLY A 14 -21.36 -37.27 -15.78
N SER A 15 -20.69 -36.14 -16.04
CA SER A 15 -19.61 -36.03 -17.02
C SER A 15 -18.26 -36.56 -16.50
N GLY A 16 -18.24 -37.16 -15.30
CA GLY A 16 -17.05 -37.68 -14.63
C GLY A 16 -16.28 -36.63 -13.83
N ASP A 17 -15.11 -37.04 -13.33
CA ASP A 17 -14.26 -36.23 -12.45
C ASP A 17 -13.17 -35.50 -13.24
N LEU A 18 -13.31 -34.19 -13.36
CA LEU A 18 -12.39 -33.33 -14.11
C LEU A 18 -11.16 -32.94 -13.27
N TRP A 19 -10.33 -33.93 -12.92
CA TRP A 19 -9.11 -33.72 -12.11
C TRP A 19 -8.14 -32.68 -12.69
N TRP A 20 -8.17 -32.43 -14.01
CA TRP A 20 -7.39 -31.39 -14.65
C TRP A 20 -7.65 -29.99 -14.08
N THR A 21 -8.85 -29.73 -13.55
CA THR A 21 -9.20 -28.43 -12.93
C THR A 21 -8.36 -28.15 -11.68
N TRP A 22 -8.03 -29.19 -10.91
CA TRP A 22 -7.14 -29.10 -9.76
C TRP A 22 -5.68 -28.93 -10.19
N ALA A 23 -5.25 -29.61 -11.26
CA ALA A 23 -3.93 -29.39 -11.86
C ALA A 23 -3.78 -27.93 -12.36
N LEU A 24 -4.79 -27.38 -13.01
CA LEU A 24 -4.80 -25.98 -13.44
C LEU A 24 -4.77 -25.01 -12.24
N ALA A 25 -5.58 -25.28 -11.21
CA ALA A 25 -5.62 -24.45 -10.01
C ALA A 25 -4.28 -24.43 -9.27
N THR A 26 -3.63 -25.59 -9.14
CA THR A 26 -2.31 -25.71 -8.50
C THR A 26 -1.21 -25.05 -9.33
N ALA A 27 -1.22 -25.21 -10.66
CA ALA A 27 -0.30 -24.52 -11.54
C ALA A 27 -0.44 -22.98 -11.45
N ALA A 28 -1.67 -22.47 -11.45
CA ALA A 28 -1.93 -21.04 -11.29
C ALA A 28 -1.47 -20.52 -9.92
N ALA A 29 -1.69 -21.28 -8.84
CA ALA A 29 -1.21 -20.93 -7.51
C ALA A 29 0.33 -20.90 -7.45
N ALA A 30 1.01 -21.89 -8.03
CA ALA A 30 2.46 -21.92 -8.11
C ALA A 30 3.01 -20.74 -8.92
N ALA A 31 2.38 -20.38 -10.03
CA ALA A 31 2.76 -19.22 -10.83
C ALA A 31 2.64 -17.91 -10.04
N MET A 32 1.55 -17.71 -9.28
CA MET A 32 1.39 -16.52 -8.42
C MET A 32 2.48 -16.44 -7.34
N VAL A 33 2.83 -17.57 -6.71
CA VAL A 33 3.91 -17.63 -5.72
C VAL A 33 5.27 -17.32 -6.36
N ALA A 34 5.55 -17.90 -7.53
CA ALA A 34 6.78 -17.63 -8.26
C ALA A 34 6.90 -16.15 -8.62
N LEU A 35 5.82 -15.54 -9.15
CA LEU A 35 5.78 -14.11 -9.44
C LEU A 35 5.97 -13.25 -8.18
N SER A 36 5.43 -13.65 -7.03
CA SER A 36 5.62 -12.92 -5.78
C SER A 36 7.05 -13.01 -5.24
N ILE A 37 7.75 -14.13 -5.44
CA ILE A 37 9.12 -14.32 -4.94
C ILE A 37 10.14 -13.68 -5.88
N PHE A 38 9.97 -13.89 -7.19
CA PHE A 38 10.94 -13.51 -8.21
C PHE A 38 10.62 -12.16 -8.89
N GLY A 39 9.39 -11.65 -8.77
CA GLY A 39 8.95 -10.42 -9.45
C GLY A 39 9.08 -9.13 -8.65
N ALA A 40 9.53 -9.17 -7.40
CA ALA A 40 9.66 -7.97 -6.56
C ALA A 40 11.11 -7.50 -6.46
N GLU A 41 11.45 -6.41 -7.17
CA GLU A 41 12.61 -5.58 -6.79
C GLU A 41 12.31 -5.01 -5.39
N LYS A 42 13.05 -5.46 -4.38
CA LYS A 42 12.92 -4.92 -3.02
C LYS A 42 13.40 -3.47 -3.04
N PRO A 43 12.57 -2.47 -2.72
CA PRO A 43 13.08 -1.14 -2.44
C PRO A 43 14.03 -1.29 -1.26
N GLN A 44 15.26 -0.82 -1.41
CA GLN A 44 16.27 -0.81 -0.35
C GLN A 44 15.82 0.17 0.75
N ALA A 45 14.84 -0.24 1.55
CA ALA A 45 14.40 0.48 2.72
C ALA A 45 15.31 0.11 3.88
N ARG A 46 16.46 0.78 3.96
CA ARG A 46 17.11 1.03 5.24
C ARG A 46 17.80 2.38 5.17
N ALA A 47 17.39 3.28 6.06
CA ALA A 47 18.11 4.50 6.39
C ALA A 47 19.58 4.16 6.64
N ALA A 48 20.39 4.32 5.61
CA ALA A 48 21.82 4.47 5.75
C ALA A 48 22.09 5.96 5.60
N ALA A 49 22.94 6.51 6.46
CA ALA A 49 23.50 7.84 6.26
C ALA A 49 23.95 8.00 4.80
N PRO A 50 23.82 9.20 4.20
CA PRO A 50 24.14 9.41 2.80
C PRO A 50 25.55 8.88 2.51
N LYS A 51 25.64 7.82 1.70
CA LYS A 51 26.90 7.14 1.38
C LYS A 51 27.66 7.87 0.27
N SER A 52 26.99 8.84 -0.36
CA SER A 52 27.53 9.65 -1.45
C SER A 52 27.01 11.08 -1.42
N ALA A 53 27.74 11.97 -2.09
CA ALA A 53 27.27 13.33 -2.35
C ALA A 53 25.96 13.35 -3.17
N MET A 54 25.70 12.32 -3.99
CA MET A 54 24.45 12.18 -4.72
C MET A 54 23.26 11.85 -3.80
N ASP A 55 23.46 11.07 -2.73
CA ASP A 55 22.42 10.82 -1.72
C ASP A 55 22.07 12.11 -0.96
N ALA A 56 23.08 12.93 -0.66
CA ALA A 56 22.88 14.24 -0.03
C ALA A 56 22.12 15.21 -0.95
N ILE A 57 22.47 15.26 -2.25
CA ILE A 57 21.73 16.07 -3.24
C ILE A 57 20.30 15.53 -3.42
N ALA A 58 20.12 14.22 -3.47
CA ALA A 58 18.79 13.61 -3.54
C ALA A 58 17.94 13.96 -2.31
N SER A 59 18.51 14.11 -1.13
CA SER A 59 17.79 14.56 0.07
C SER A 59 17.36 16.04 0.02
N VAL A 60 18.05 16.87 -0.78
CA VAL A 60 17.69 18.28 -1.03
C VAL A 60 16.64 18.41 -2.14
N VAL A 61 16.59 17.46 -3.07
CA VAL A 61 15.62 17.41 -4.18
C VAL A 61 14.36 16.63 -3.80
N ALA A 62 14.45 15.71 -2.83
CA ALA A 62 13.31 14.97 -2.33
C ALA A 62 12.37 15.88 -1.53
N PRO A 63 11.04 15.64 -1.60
CA PRO A 63 10.10 16.35 -0.76
C PRO A 63 10.46 16.22 0.71
N ARG A 64 10.33 17.33 1.44
CA ARG A 64 10.58 17.35 2.88
C ARG A 64 9.42 16.66 3.58
N ILE A 65 9.65 16.17 4.79
CA ILE A 65 8.59 15.59 5.62
C ILE A 65 7.41 16.56 5.81
N GLY A 66 7.66 17.87 5.82
CA GLY A 66 6.61 18.90 5.90
C GLY A 66 5.63 18.84 4.73
N ASP A 67 6.12 18.65 3.51
CA ASP A 67 5.26 18.59 2.31
C ASP A 67 4.33 17.35 2.36
N VAL A 68 4.81 16.25 2.97
CA VAL A 68 4.01 15.04 3.19
C VAL A 68 3.07 15.19 4.38
N GLU A 69 3.50 15.87 5.44
CA GLU A 69 2.69 16.17 6.63
C GLU A 69 1.45 16.97 6.25
N ASP A 70 1.59 17.99 5.41
CA ASP A 70 0.45 18.79 4.92
C ASP A 70 -0.55 17.93 4.14
N ILE A 71 -0.07 17.08 3.24
CA ILE A 71 -0.94 16.16 2.48
C ILE A 71 -1.64 15.17 3.42
N VAL A 72 -0.92 14.59 4.38
CA VAL A 72 -1.49 13.61 5.32
C VAL A 72 -2.50 14.27 6.26
N ALA A 73 -2.22 15.49 6.73
CA ALA A 73 -3.12 16.28 7.55
C ALA A 73 -4.45 16.50 6.82
N ASP A 74 -4.41 16.90 5.55
CA ASP A 74 -5.61 17.22 4.80
C ASP A 74 -6.37 15.97 4.30
N ARG A 75 -5.67 14.88 3.97
CA ARG A 75 -6.26 13.73 3.26
C ARG A 75 -6.49 12.52 4.16
N CYS A 76 -5.75 12.37 5.26
CA CYS A 76 -5.72 11.13 6.04
C CYS A 76 -6.20 11.29 7.48
N VAL A 77 -5.88 12.41 8.14
CA VAL A 77 -6.14 12.62 9.58
C VAL A 77 -7.63 12.56 9.93
N MET A 78 -8.52 12.94 9.01
CA MET A 78 -9.98 12.80 9.18
C MET A 78 -10.41 11.40 9.68
N CYS A 79 -9.76 10.35 9.19
CA CYS A 79 -10.01 8.96 9.59
C CYS A 79 -8.90 8.38 10.48
N HIS A 80 -7.66 8.82 10.30
CA HIS A 80 -6.46 8.29 10.96
C HIS A 80 -5.95 9.21 12.08
N ALA A 81 -6.85 9.79 12.88
CA ALA A 81 -6.53 10.55 14.09
C ALA A 81 -6.85 9.74 15.35
N ARG A 82 -6.31 10.17 16.50
CA ARG A 82 -6.74 9.68 17.82
C ARG A 82 -8.26 9.81 17.99
N ASN A 83 -8.82 10.93 17.56
CA ASN A 83 -10.26 11.21 17.54
C ASN A 83 -10.71 11.49 16.10
N PRO A 84 -11.09 10.45 15.32
CA PRO A 84 -11.53 10.63 13.95
C PRO A 84 -12.79 11.52 13.86
N SER A 85 -12.86 12.34 12.82
CA SER A 85 -14.04 13.16 12.53
C SER A 85 -14.99 12.50 11.52
N TRP A 86 -14.61 11.35 10.96
CA TRP A 86 -15.47 10.58 10.07
C TRP A 86 -16.65 9.94 10.82
N PRO A 87 -17.91 10.15 10.37
CA PRO A 87 -19.09 9.59 11.02
C PRO A 87 -19.03 8.06 11.16
N GLY A 88 -19.29 7.57 12.37
CA GLY A 88 -19.31 6.13 12.66
C GLY A 88 -17.95 5.52 13.02
N LEU A 89 -16.86 6.29 13.02
CA LEU A 89 -15.58 5.85 13.57
C LEU A 89 -15.44 6.30 15.03
N ALA A 90 -15.30 5.33 15.94
CA ALA A 90 -14.97 5.59 17.34
C ALA A 90 -13.46 5.75 17.60
N ALA A 91 -12.63 5.20 16.70
CA ALA A 91 -11.17 5.24 16.77
C ALA A 91 -10.58 5.04 15.38
N ALA A 92 -9.29 5.38 15.22
CA ALA A 92 -8.56 5.22 13.97
C ALA A 92 -8.63 3.76 13.45
N PRO A 93 -8.94 3.54 12.16
CA PRO A 93 -8.99 2.19 11.59
C PRO A 93 -7.66 1.46 11.80
N LYS A 94 -7.73 0.21 12.28
CA LYS A 94 -6.57 -0.62 12.63
C LYS A 94 -5.61 0.01 13.67
N GLY A 95 -6.03 1.05 14.39
CA GLY A 95 -5.19 1.78 15.33
C GLY A 95 -4.11 2.64 14.69
N VAL A 96 -4.18 2.89 13.38
CA VAL A 96 -3.19 3.69 12.65
C VAL A 96 -3.50 5.17 12.82
N MET A 97 -2.64 5.87 13.55
CA MET A 97 -2.70 7.32 13.77
C MET A 97 -1.64 8.01 12.93
N LEU A 98 -1.94 9.17 12.35
CA LEU A 98 -1.08 9.91 11.41
C LEU A 98 -1.00 11.42 11.73
N GLU A 99 -1.14 11.79 13.00
CA GLU A 99 -1.20 13.19 13.46
C GLU A 99 0.18 13.83 13.66
N THR A 100 1.25 13.03 13.70
CA THR A 100 2.61 13.51 13.98
C THR A 100 3.60 12.96 12.96
N ARG A 101 4.69 13.70 12.70
CA ARG A 101 5.78 13.23 11.81
C ARG A 101 6.31 11.85 12.17
N THR A 102 6.46 11.56 13.47
CA THR A 102 6.94 10.25 13.93
C THR A 102 5.97 9.13 13.56
N GLN A 103 4.68 9.38 13.69
CA GLN A 103 3.64 8.43 13.27
C GLN A 103 3.63 8.24 11.74
N ILE A 104 3.71 9.34 10.98
CA ILE A 104 3.74 9.32 9.52
C ILE A 104 4.96 8.52 9.02
N ALA A 105 6.15 8.84 9.51
CA ALA A 105 7.37 8.10 9.17
C ALA A 105 7.31 6.64 9.63
N GLY A 106 6.75 6.37 10.81
CA GLY A 106 6.54 5.00 11.31
C GLY A 106 5.62 4.16 10.41
N HIS A 107 4.62 4.79 9.78
CA HIS A 107 3.67 4.16 8.88
C HIS A 107 3.97 4.37 7.39
N ALA A 108 5.18 4.80 7.03
CA ALA A 108 5.54 5.12 5.65
C ALA A 108 5.25 3.97 4.66
N LYS A 109 5.48 2.71 5.07
CA LYS A 109 5.17 1.52 4.25
C LYS A 109 3.67 1.32 4.04
N ASP A 110 2.88 1.54 5.08
CA ASP A 110 1.42 1.42 5.02
C ASP A 110 0.86 2.53 4.11
N ILE A 111 1.37 3.76 4.25
CA ILE A 111 1.04 4.89 3.38
C ILE A 111 1.41 4.56 1.92
N ALA A 112 2.59 4.00 1.66
CA ALA A 112 3.01 3.56 0.32
C ALA A 112 1.99 2.59 -0.27
N ALA A 113 1.67 1.54 0.48
CA ALA A 113 0.79 0.49 0.02
C ALA A 113 -0.61 1.02 -0.27
N GLN A 114 -1.20 1.77 0.65
CA GLN A 114 -2.61 2.17 0.58
C GLN A 114 -2.83 3.42 -0.28
N ALA A 115 -1.95 4.41 -0.20
CA ALA A 115 -2.10 5.67 -0.92
C ALA A 115 -1.29 5.70 -2.23
N VAL A 116 -0.10 5.13 -2.32
CA VAL A 116 0.68 5.26 -3.57
C VAL A 116 0.36 4.11 -4.54
N TRP A 117 0.50 2.87 -4.08
CA TRP A 117 0.48 1.70 -4.97
C TRP A 117 -0.91 1.21 -5.32
N THR A 118 -1.79 1.03 -4.32
CA THR A 118 -3.14 0.49 -4.57
C THR A 118 -4.19 1.57 -4.78
N ARG A 119 -3.87 2.82 -4.40
CA ARG A 119 -4.83 3.95 -4.38
C ARG A 119 -6.10 3.65 -3.56
N ALA A 120 -6.03 2.70 -2.62
CA ALA A 120 -7.14 2.32 -1.76
C ALA A 120 -7.52 3.43 -0.75
N MET A 121 -6.59 4.34 -0.46
CA MET A 121 -6.82 5.51 0.38
C MET A 121 -6.66 6.82 -0.41
N PRO A 122 -7.46 7.85 -0.09
CA PRO A 122 -8.63 7.83 0.79
C PRO A 122 -9.78 6.94 0.26
N PRO A 123 -10.69 6.45 1.14
CA PRO A 123 -11.77 5.56 0.72
C PRO A 123 -12.77 6.27 -0.20
N PRO A 124 -13.54 5.54 -1.02
CA PRO A 124 -14.61 6.12 -1.81
C PRO A 124 -15.60 6.90 -0.93
N GLY A 125 -15.95 8.11 -1.35
CA GLY A 125 -16.81 9.02 -0.58
C GLY A 125 -16.06 9.94 0.39
N ALA A 126 -14.73 9.82 0.50
CA ALA A 126 -13.93 10.87 1.13
C ALA A 126 -14.11 12.19 0.38
N HIS A 127 -14.48 13.25 1.12
CA HIS A 127 -14.72 14.58 0.55
C HIS A 127 -13.51 15.18 -0.15
N VAL A 128 -12.31 14.70 0.21
CA VAL A 128 -11.05 15.23 -0.27
C VAL A 128 -10.20 14.11 -0.87
N PRO A 129 -10.31 13.87 -2.19
CA PRO A 129 -9.45 12.89 -2.85
C PRO A 129 -8.01 13.38 -2.83
N ILE A 130 -7.08 12.43 -2.86
CA ILE A 130 -5.66 12.75 -3.05
C ILE A 130 -5.34 12.80 -4.56
N GLY A 131 -4.74 13.90 -5.00
CA GLY A 131 -4.35 14.14 -6.39
C GLY A 131 -3.12 13.32 -6.81
N ASP A 132 -2.90 13.19 -8.12
CA ASP A 132 -1.74 12.47 -8.64
C ASP A 132 -0.40 13.12 -8.25
N ASP A 133 -0.34 14.46 -8.21
CA ASP A 133 0.84 15.20 -7.77
C ASP A 133 1.14 14.98 -6.28
N GLU A 134 0.11 14.95 -5.44
CA GLU A 134 0.24 14.65 -4.01
C GLU A 134 0.74 13.21 -3.80
N ARG A 135 0.20 12.24 -4.55
CA ARG A 135 0.71 10.86 -4.52
C ARG A 135 2.16 10.79 -4.98
N ARG A 136 2.57 11.59 -5.98
CA ARG A 136 3.95 11.68 -6.45
C ARG A 136 4.87 12.24 -5.36
N THR A 137 4.46 13.28 -4.66
CA THR A 137 5.20 13.84 -3.52
C THR A 137 5.44 12.78 -2.45
N ILE A 138 4.39 12.04 -2.06
CA ILE A 138 4.51 10.93 -1.10
C ILE A 138 5.46 9.85 -1.65
N ALA A 139 5.34 9.48 -2.93
CA ALA A 139 6.16 8.44 -3.55
C ALA A 139 7.65 8.81 -3.52
N LEU A 140 7.99 10.07 -3.83
CA LEU A 140 9.38 10.56 -3.82
C LEU A 140 9.96 10.61 -2.41
N TRP A 141 9.18 11.03 -1.41
CA TRP A 141 9.60 10.99 -0.01
C TRP A 141 9.81 9.57 0.51
N ILE A 142 8.97 8.60 0.10
CA ILE A 142 9.17 7.18 0.44
C ILE A 142 10.42 6.63 -0.24
N ALA A 143 10.66 6.99 -1.51
CA ALA A 143 11.83 6.59 -2.26
C ALA A 143 13.14 7.13 -1.65
N SER A 144 13.12 8.29 -1.00
CA SER A 144 14.26 8.85 -0.26
C SER A 144 14.48 8.22 1.13
N GLY A 145 13.70 7.19 1.48
CA GLY A 145 13.83 6.47 2.75
C GLY A 145 12.92 7.01 3.86
N ALA A 146 11.90 7.81 3.52
CA ALA A 146 10.92 8.36 4.44
C ALA A 146 11.55 9.09 5.66
N PRO A 147 12.44 10.08 5.44
CA PRO A 147 13.08 10.80 6.52
C PRO A 147 12.05 11.50 7.40
N ALA A 148 12.19 11.34 8.72
CA ALA A 148 11.31 11.95 9.72
C ALA A 148 11.72 13.39 10.12
N ARG A 149 12.80 13.91 9.53
CA ARG A 149 13.39 15.22 9.83
C ARG A 149 13.75 15.93 8.52
#